data_AF-A0A2H4ZBC0-F1
#
_entry.id   AF-A0A2H4ZBC0-F1
#
_cell.length_a   1.000
_cell.length_b   1.000
_cell.length_c   1.000
_cell.angle_alpha   90.00
_cell.angle_beta   90.00
_cell.angle_gamma   90.00
#
_symmetry.space_group_name_H-M   'P 1'
#
loop_
_entity.id
_entity.type
_entity.pdbx_description
1 polymer ?
#
loop_
_entity_poly.entity_id
_entity_poly.type
_entity_poly.pdbx_seq_one_letter_code
_entity_poly.pdbx_strand_id
1 'polypeptide(L)'
;MSLVERITVLATFQERISNAVQVLNNDGAFGIHLITLSCLLHLIVTPYFLLVEIIKPDGNGMFTYLQAAWLLAHIGRLLIIVEPCQLCLDEHRRTSMLLCELLTKDFDENVRNSLIIFSMQLNYCKIKFSPCGFFKIDRSLITSVT
;
A
#
# COMPACT_ATOMS: atom_id res chain seq x y z
N MET A 1 -23.60 23.01 -0.22
CA MET A 1 -22.13 22.92 -0.18
C MET A 1 -21.59 23.45 -1.49
N SER A 2 -20.74 24.48 -1.47
CA SER A 2 -20.19 25.08 -2.70
C SER A 2 -19.09 24.18 -3.30
N LEU A 3 -18.75 24.38 -4.58
CA LEU A 3 -17.71 23.58 -5.24
C LEU A 3 -16.32 23.83 -4.63
N VAL A 4 -16.04 25.07 -4.22
CA VAL A 4 -14.86 25.46 -3.45
C VAL A 4 -14.76 24.67 -2.14
N GLU A 5 -15.86 24.61 -1.40
CA GLU A 5 -15.92 23.89 -0.12
C GLU A 5 -15.63 22.39 -0.29
N ARG A 6 -16.11 21.78 -1.39
CA ARG A 6 -15.82 20.37 -1.72
C ARG A 6 -14.34 20.14 -2.02
N ILE A 7 -13.69 21.05 -2.76
CA ILE A 7 -12.25 20.96 -3.06
C ILE A 7 -11.45 21.09 -1.76
N THR A 8 -11.79 22.03 -0.89
CA THR A 8 -11.12 22.22 0.40
C THR A 8 -11.27 20.98 1.30
N VAL A 9 -12.45 20.35 1.32
CA VAL A 9 -12.63 19.09 2.05
C VAL A 9 -11.77 17.98 1.46
N LEU A 10 -11.67 17.87 0.14
CA LEU A 10 -10.82 16.86 -0.50
C LEU A 10 -9.33 17.08 -0.17
N ALA A 11 -8.90 18.33 -0.14
CA ALA A 11 -7.56 18.75 0.22
C ALA A 11 -7.22 18.37 1.66
N THR A 12 -8.12 18.60 2.63
CA THR A 12 -7.89 18.20 4.03
C THR A 12 -7.86 16.68 4.20
N PHE A 13 -8.67 15.93 3.45
CA PHE A 13 -8.57 14.47 3.43
C PHE A 13 -7.20 13.98 2.93
N GLN A 14 -6.70 14.52 1.82
CA GLN A 14 -5.37 14.16 1.30
C GLN A 14 -4.25 14.51 2.29
N GLU A 15 -4.35 15.64 3.00
CA GLU A 15 -3.41 15.99 4.07
C GLU A 15 -3.38 14.93 5.18
N ARG A 16 -4.56 14.52 5.65
CA ARG A 16 -4.69 13.51 6.70
C ARG A 16 -4.12 12.16 6.26
N ILE A 17 -4.35 11.77 5.01
CA ILE A 17 -3.75 10.55 4.43
C ILE A 17 -2.23 10.68 4.42
N SER A 18 -1.69 11.79 3.93
CA SER A 18 -0.24 12.03 3.92
C SER A 18 0.36 11.94 5.33
N ASN A 19 -0.27 12.56 6.32
CA ASN A 19 0.19 12.52 7.71
C ASN A 19 0.14 11.09 8.27
N ALA A 20 -0.93 10.34 8.01
CA ALA A 20 -1.02 8.93 8.42
C ALA A 20 0.08 8.07 7.80
N VAL A 21 0.41 8.31 6.52
CA VAL A 21 1.50 7.61 5.82
C VAL A 21 2.87 7.98 6.41
N GLN A 22 3.08 9.23 6.81
CA GLN A 22 4.32 9.65 7.47
C GLN A 22 4.49 8.99 8.85
N VAL A 23 3.43 8.93 9.66
CA VAL A 23 3.43 8.20 10.95
C VAL A 23 3.73 6.72 10.72
N LEU A 24 3.12 6.12 9.70
CA LEU A 24 3.38 4.72 9.35
C LEU A 24 4.84 4.48 8.95
N ASN A 25 5.44 5.40 8.18
CA ASN A 25 6.82 5.29 7.70
C ASN A 25 7.88 5.60 8.76
N ASN A 26 7.56 6.39 9.78
CA ASN A 26 8.51 6.82 10.80
C ASN A 26 8.35 6.00 12.09
N ASP A 27 7.14 5.93 12.63
CA ASP A 27 6.86 5.32 13.94
C ASP A 27 6.41 3.86 13.78
N GLY A 28 5.59 3.59 12.78
CA GLY A 28 5.07 2.24 12.47
C GLY A 28 6.08 1.35 11.77
N ALA A 29 7.21 1.89 11.33
CA ALA A 29 8.08 1.22 10.39
C ALA A 29 8.70 -0.05 10.94
N PHE A 30 9.19 -0.04 12.19
CA PHE A 30 9.79 -1.22 12.79
C PHE A 30 8.81 -2.40 12.86
N GLY A 31 7.55 -2.14 13.22
CA GLY A 31 6.49 -3.16 13.23
C GLY A 31 6.23 -3.73 11.84
N ILE A 32 6.14 -2.87 10.82
CA ILE A 32 5.94 -3.31 9.43
C ILE A 32 7.13 -4.13 8.94
N HIS A 33 8.36 -3.74 9.28
CA HIS A 33 9.56 -4.51 8.95
C HIS A 33 9.52 -5.91 9.57
N LEU A 34 9.26 -6.00 10.88
CA LEU A 34 9.22 -7.29 11.57
C LEU A 34 8.14 -8.20 11.01
N ILE A 35 6.94 -7.65 10.75
CA ILE A 35 5.83 -8.40 10.17
C ILE A 35 6.18 -8.88 8.75
N THR A 36 6.75 -8.00 7.92
CA THR A 36 7.13 -8.32 6.56
C THR A 36 8.24 -9.37 6.54
N LEU A 37 9.31 -9.18 7.32
CA LEU A 37 10.42 -10.13 7.43
C LEU A 37 9.94 -11.49 7.94
N SER A 38 9.10 -11.52 8.97
CA SER A 38 8.50 -12.75 9.47
C SER A 38 7.70 -13.47 8.39
N CYS A 39 6.89 -12.73 7.62
CA CYS A 39 6.10 -13.26 6.51
C CYS A 39 7.01 -13.87 5.42
N LEU A 40 8.06 -13.14 5.02
CA LEU A 40 9.02 -13.59 4.01
C LEU A 40 9.76 -14.86 4.44
N LEU A 41 10.22 -14.91 5.70
CA LEU A 41 10.90 -16.09 6.24
C LEU A 41 10.02 -17.33 6.19
N HIS A 42 8.75 -17.21 6.62
CA HIS A 42 7.85 -18.35 6.56
C HIS A 42 7.48 -18.71 5.10
N LEU A 43 7.37 -17.73 4.20
CA LEU A 43 7.11 -18.00 2.78
C LEU A 43 8.27 -18.77 2.10
N ILE A 44 9.48 -18.70 2.65
CA ILE A 44 10.64 -19.49 2.19
C ILE A 44 10.69 -20.86 2.89
N VAL A 45 10.46 -20.89 4.20
CA VAL A 45 10.66 -22.09 5.04
C VAL A 45 9.50 -23.08 4.92
N THR A 46 8.26 -22.60 4.91
CA THR A 46 7.04 -23.44 4.87
C THR A 46 6.96 -24.30 3.60
N PRO A 47 7.26 -23.80 2.38
CA PRO A 47 7.29 -24.65 1.18
C PRO A 47 8.32 -25.77 1.26
N TYR A 48 9.47 -25.54 1.89
CA TYR A 48 10.47 -26.59 2.08
C TYR A 48 9.91 -27.75 2.91
N PHE A 49 9.28 -27.45 4.05
CA PHE A 49 8.64 -28.47 4.88
C PHE A 49 7.48 -29.17 4.17
N LEU A 50 6.70 -28.43 3.38
CA LEU A 50 5.62 -28.99 2.57
C LEU A 50 6.17 -29.97 1.51
N LEU A 51 7.25 -29.61 0.80
CA LEU A 51 7.88 -30.46 -0.21
C LEU A 51 8.46 -31.74 0.41
N VAL A 52 9.16 -31.62 1.54
CA VAL A 52 9.71 -32.76 2.28
C VAL A 52 8.60 -33.73 2.68
N GLU A 53 7.46 -33.23 3.16
CA GLU A 53 6.35 -34.10 3.55
C GLU A 53 5.69 -34.78 2.34
N ILE A 54 5.53 -34.08 1.22
CA ILE A 54 4.92 -34.65 0.00
C ILE A 54 5.77 -35.76 -0.61
N ILE A 55 7.09 -35.63 -0.57
CA ILE A 55 8.03 -36.62 -1.13
C ILE A 55 8.16 -37.86 -0.22
N LYS A 56 7.86 -37.70 1.07
CA LYS A 56 7.97 -38.78 2.05
C LYS A 56 6.96 -39.90 1.73
N PRO A 57 7.39 -41.18 1.62
CA PRO A 57 6.50 -42.30 1.27
C PRO A 57 5.30 -42.48 2.21
N ASP A 58 5.50 -42.20 3.50
CA ASP A 58 4.49 -42.27 4.56
C ASP A 58 4.12 -40.86 5.08
N GLY A 59 3.98 -39.90 4.18
CA GLY A 59 3.62 -38.52 4.52
C GLY A 59 2.26 -38.40 5.22
N ASN A 60 2.17 -37.51 6.21
CA ASN A 60 0.94 -37.22 6.94
C ASN A 60 0.12 -36.17 6.17
N GLY A 61 -0.97 -36.61 5.53
CA GLY A 61 -1.86 -35.72 4.78
C GLY A 61 -2.44 -34.56 5.59
N MET A 62 -2.68 -34.73 6.90
CA MET A 62 -3.14 -33.63 7.76
C MET A 62 -2.06 -32.55 7.93
N PHE A 63 -0.80 -32.96 8.07
CA PHE A 63 0.32 -32.03 8.15
C PHE A 63 0.51 -31.30 6.82
N THR A 64 0.46 -32.00 5.69
CA THR A 64 0.51 -31.41 4.34
C THR A 64 -0.58 -30.35 4.14
N TYR A 65 -1.82 -30.66 4.50
CA TYR A 65 -2.92 -29.70 4.42
C TYR A 65 -2.68 -28.46 5.28
N LEU A 66 -2.23 -28.66 6.53
CA LEU A 66 -1.96 -27.57 7.45
C LEU A 66 -0.84 -26.66 6.92
N GLN A 67 0.24 -27.23 6.38
CA GLN A 67 1.33 -26.46 5.78
C GLN A 67 0.88 -25.67 4.55
N ALA A 68 0.06 -26.26 3.67
CA ALA A 68 -0.52 -25.56 2.53
C ALA A 68 -1.45 -24.41 2.96
N ALA A 69 -2.28 -24.62 3.97
CA ALA A 69 -3.15 -23.58 4.53
C ALA A 69 -2.33 -22.43 5.15
N TRP A 70 -1.26 -22.75 5.87
CA TRP A 70 -0.34 -21.75 6.42
C TRP A 70 0.36 -20.93 5.33
N LEU A 71 0.80 -21.59 4.26
CA LEU A 71 1.41 -20.93 3.11
C LEU A 71 0.45 -19.92 2.48
N LEU A 72 -0.81 -20.33 2.23
CA LEU A 72 -1.86 -19.45 1.73
C LEU A 72 -2.15 -18.29 2.68
N ALA A 73 -2.21 -18.54 3.99
CA ALA A 73 -2.43 -17.50 4.99
C ALA A 73 -1.32 -16.43 4.98
N HIS A 74 -0.06 -16.84 4.76
CA HIS A 74 1.07 -15.91 4.68
C HIS A 74 1.07 -15.09 3.39
N ILE A 75 0.75 -15.72 2.24
CA ILE A 75 0.53 -15.00 0.98
C ILE A 75 -0.60 -13.96 1.16
N GLY A 76 -1.72 -14.38 1.76
CA GLY A 76 -2.83 -13.48 2.06
C GLY A 76 -2.44 -12.32 2.96
N ARG A 77 -1.61 -12.55 3.99
CA ARG A 77 -1.08 -11.50 4.86
C ARG A 77 -0.21 -10.50 4.10
N LEU A 78 0.63 -10.98 3.17
CA LEU A 78 1.44 -10.10 2.33
C LEU A 78 0.55 -9.21 1.44
N LEU A 79 -0.50 -9.79 0.86
CA LEU A 79 -1.48 -9.05 0.07
C LEU A 79 -2.20 -7.98 0.90
N ILE A 80 -2.65 -8.31 2.11
CA ILE A 80 -3.31 -7.33 3.00
C ILE A 80 -2.41 -6.13 3.32
N ILE A 81 -1.09 -6.30 3.33
CA ILE A 81 -0.14 -5.19 3.55
C ILE A 81 0.06 -4.40 2.25
N VAL A 82 0.30 -5.09 1.13
CA VAL A 82 0.72 -4.45 -0.13
C VAL A 82 -0.43 -3.80 -0.88
N GLU A 83 -1.60 -4.46 -0.95
CA GLU A 83 -2.74 -3.99 -1.74
C GLU A 83 -3.25 -2.61 -1.32
N PRO A 84 -3.59 -2.34 -0.04
CA PRO A 84 -4.10 -1.02 0.34
C PRO A 84 -3.07 0.10 0.11
N CYS A 85 -1.78 -0.19 0.26
CA CYS A 85 -0.71 0.74 -0.10
C CYS A 85 -0.71 1.05 -1.59
N GLN A 86 -0.82 0.02 -2.44
CA GLN A 86 -0.87 0.18 -3.88
C GLN A 86 -2.11 0.97 -4.33
N LEU A 87 -3.31 0.62 -3.83
CA LEU A 87 -4.54 1.36 -4.15
C LEU A 87 -4.45 2.83 -3.74
N CYS A 88 -3.86 3.12 -2.59
CA CYS A 88 -3.66 4.49 -2.15
C CYS A 88 -2.72 5.26 -3.09
N LEU A 89 -1.63 4.64 -3.56
CA LEU A 89 -0.74 5.25 -4.55
C LEU A 89 -1.43 5.48 -5.90
N ASP A 90 -2.20 4.49 -6.37
CA ASP A 90 -2.91 4.57 -7.63
C ASP A 90 -3.99 5.67 -7.60
N GLU A 91 -4.74 5.77 -6.50
CA GLU A 91 -5.77 6.80 -6.31
C GLU A 91 -5.15 8.20 -6.14
N HIS A 92 -4.02 8.32 -5.45
CA HIS A 92 -3.27 9.58 -5.36
C HIS A 92 -2.81 10.04 -6.76
N ARG A 93 -2.28 9.12 -7.58
CA ARG A 93 -1.89 9.42 -8.97
C ARG A 93 -3.10 9.80 -9.83
N ARG A 94 -4.22 9.09 -9.69
CA ARG A 94 -5.47 9.40 -10.38
C ARG A 94 -5.99 10.79 -10.00
N THR A 95 -5.97 11.12 -8.71
CA THR A 95 -6.37 12.44 -8.21
C THR A 95 -5.51 13.55 -8.82
N SER A 96 -4.19 13.36 -8.86
CA SER A 96 -3.27 14.31 -9.49
C SER A 96 -3.58 14.52 -10.99
N MET A 97 -3.83 13.45 -11.74
CA MET A 97 -4.19 13.55 -13.17
C MET A 97 -5.51 14.30 -13.39
N LEU A 98 -6.55 13.96 -12.62
CA LEU A 98 -7.85 14.64 -12.69
C LEU A 98 -7.74 16.11 -12.33
N LEU A 99 -6.90 16.46 -11.35
CA LEU A 99 -6.71 17.84 -10.94
C LEU A 99 -6.01 18.65 -12.04
N CYS A 100 -5.00 18.08 -12.70
CA CYS A 100 -4.38 18.70 -13.87
C CYS A 100 -5.38 18.92 -15.00
N GLU A 101 -6.27 17.94 -15.27
CA GLU A 101 -7.32 18.10 -16.28
C GLU A 101 -8.30 19.22 -15.89
N LEU A 102 -8.74 19.27 -14.62
CA LEU A 102 -9.64 20.32 -14.14
C LEU A 102 -9.01 21.71 -14.24
N LEU A 103 -7.70 21.85 -14.01
CA LEU A 103 -7.00 23.13 -14.14
C LEU A 103 -6.98 23.69 -15.58
N THR A 104 -7.23 22.85 -16.60
CA THR A 104 -7.35 23.28 -18.00
C THR A 104 -8.74 23.74 -18.41
N LYS A 105 -9.76 23.51 -17.56
CA LYS A 105 -11.15 23.90 -17.83
C LYS A 105 -11.40 25.33 -17.33
N ASP A 106 -12.40 25.96 -17.94
CA ASP A 106 -12.81 27.30 -17.56
C ASP A 106 -13.69 27.24 -16.30
N PHE A 107 -13.26 27.93 -15.25
CA PHE A 107 -13.90 27.95 -13.95
C PHE A 107 -13.77 29.36 -13.36
N ASP A 108 -14.74 29.72 -12.51
CA ASP A 108 -14.67 30.96 -11.74
C ASP A 108 -13.34 31.06 -10.97
N GLU A 109 -12.84 32.29 -10.83
CA GLU A 109 -11.53 32.57 -10.21
C GLU A 109 -11.37 31.92 -8.83
N ASN A 110 -12.43 31.91 -8.03
CA ASN A 110 -12.44 31.29 -6.71
C ASN A 110 -12.21 29.77 -6.77
N VAL A 111 -12.88 29.09 -7.71
CA VAL A 111 -12.73 27.64 -7.91
C VAL A 111 -11.34 27.32 -8.44
N ARG A 112 -10.87 28.10 -9.42
CA ARG A 112 -9.54 27.94 -9.99
C ARG A 112 -8.44 28.10 -8.94
N ASN A 113 -8.53 29.10 -8.08
CA ASN A 113 -7.59 29.31 -6.98
C ASN A 113 -7.57 28.13 -6.00
N SER A 114 -8.73 27.57 -5.64
CA SER A 114 -8.80 26.37 -4.79
C SER A 114 -8.18 25.13 -5.44
N LEU A 115 -8.38 24.92 -6.75
CA LEU A 115 -7.75 23.82 -7.49
C LEU A 115 -6.22 23.97 -7.52
N ILE A 116 -5.71 25.19 -7.71
CA ILE A 116 -4.27 25.48 -7.70
C ILE A 116 -3.67 25.16 -6.34
N ILE A 117 -4.27 25.63 -5.25
CA ILE A 117 -3.81 25.33 -3.88
C ILE A 117 -3.77 23.83 -3.64
N PHE A 118 -4.83 23.12 -4.02
CA PHE A 118 -4.88 21.67 -3.86
C PHE A 118 -3.80 20.95 -4.69
N SER A 119 -3.49 21.47 -5.89
CA SER A 119 -2.45 20.88 -6.76
C SER A 119 -1.04 21.06 -6.20
N MET A 120 -0.79 22.20 -5.58
CA MET A 120 0.47 22.45 -4.87
C MET A 120 0.60 21.52 -3.67
N GLN A 121 -0.48 21.35 -2.91
CA GLN A 121 -0.50 20.45 -1.76
C GLN A 121 -0.24 18.99 -2.16
N LEU A 122 -0.90 18.46 -3.20
CA LEU A 122 -0.65 17.11 -3.70
C LEU A 122 0.81 16.91 -4.14
N ASN A 123 1.40 17.92 -4.78
CA ASN A 123 2.81 17.87 -5.18
C ASN A 123 3.78 17.89 -4.00
N TYR A 124 3.43 18.59 -2.91
CA TYR A 124 4.24 18.66 -1.69
C TYR A 124 4.10 17.38 -0.85
N CYS A 125 2.87 16.89 -0.66
CA CYS A 125 2.53 15.70 0.12
C CYS A 125 2.65 14.41 -0.71
N LYS A 126 3.85 14.11 -1.24
CA LYS A 126 4.09 12.89 -2.03
C LYS A 126 3.90 11.65 -1.16
N ILE A 127 2.80 10.93 -1.39
CA ILE A 127 2.55 9.66 -0.72
C ILE A 127 3.56 8.63 -1.21
N LYS A 128 4.33 8.06 -0.28
CA LYS A 128 5.26 6.97 -0.53
C LYS A 128 5.18 6.01 0.64
N PHE A 129 4.88 4.74 0.40
CA PHE A 129 4.94 3.70 1.42
C PHE A 129 6.34 3.09 1.41
N SER A 130 7.22 3.63 2.25
CA SER A 130 8.58 3.14 2.41
C SER A 130 8.99 3.28 3.86
N PRO A 131 8.70 2.27 4.69
CA PRO A 131 9.04 2.29 6.11
C PRO A 131 10.54 2.52 6.28
N CYS A 132 10.94 3.57 7.00
CA CYS A 132 12.34 4.01 7.17
C CYS A 132 13.18 4.10 5.86
N GLY A 133 12.57 4.14 4.68
CA GLY A 133 13.29 4.13 3.39
C GLY A 133 13.92 2.79 2.99
N PHE A 134 13.65 1.70 3.70
CA PHE A 134 14.36 0.42 3.53
C PHE A 134 13.89 -0.37 2.30
N PHE A 135 12.58 -0.44 2.09
CA PHE A 135 11.97 -1.03 0.90
C PHE A 135 10.67 -0.31 0.55
N LYS A 136 10.22 -0.43 -0.69
CA LYS A 136 8.92 0.10 -1.13
C LYS A 136 7.86 -0.97 -0.93
N ILE A 137 6.75 -0.60 -0.29
CA ILE A 137 5.57 -1.46 -0.20
C ILE A 137 4.71 -1.17 -1.43
N ASP A 138 5.06 -1.82 -2.53
CA ASP A 138 4.31 -1.79 -3.78
C ASP A 138 4.27 -3.20 -4.39
N ARG A 139 3.55 -3.38 -5.51
CA ARG A 139 3.43 -4.70 -6.16
C ARG A 139 4.77 -5.34 -6.55
N SER A 140 5.86 -4.57 -6.64
CA SER A 140 7.19 -5.13 -6.92
C SER A 140 7.72 -6.02 -5.80
N LEU A 141 7.24 -5.83 -4.57
CA LEU A 141 7.61 -6.66 -3.42
C LEU A 141 7.06 -8.08 -3.57
N ILE A 142 5.86 -8.22 -4.16
CA ILE A 142 5.27 -9.53 -4.44
C ILE A 142 6.08 -10.20 -5.55
N THR A 143 6.30 -9.52 -6.68
CA THR A 143 7.04 -10.08 -7.82
C THR A 143 8.51 -10.39 -7.56
N SER A 144 9.10 -9.85 -6.49
CA SER A 144 10.49 -10.15 -6.11
C SER A 144 10.60 -11.43 -5.27
N VAL A 145 9.50 -11.87 -4.67
CA VAL A 145 9.45 -12.94 -3.68
C VAL A 145 8.82 -14.21 -4.25
N THR A 146 7.84 -14.07 -5.14
CA THR A 146 7.33 -15.15 -6.00
C THR A 146 8.14 -15.26 -7.28
#